data_AF-A0A7R9JJN5-F1
#
_entry.id   AF-A0A7R9JJN5-F1
#
_cell.length_a   1.000
_cell.length_b   1.000
_cell.length_c   1.000
_cell.angle_alpha   90.00
_cell.angle_beta   90.00
_cell.angle_gamma   90.00
#
_symmetry.space_group_name_H-M   'P 1'
#
loop_
_entity.id
_entity.type
_entity.pdbx_description
1 polymer ?
#
loop_
_entity_poly.entity_id
_entity_poly.type
_entity_poly.pdbx_seq_one_letter_code
_entity_poly.pdbx_strand_id
1 'polypeptide(L)'
;MIYSFTTWALGLCSQIEENTRALESLGHTFGGSASSLESGGARSGGEQKKAPEEKRRQGAKRAMLQWVTNAIPREAGVEVKDFGPSWRDGVAFLAIIDAIKSNLVNLVAMRESSNRARLETAFDVAEQELGITRLLDPEDVDVPRPDEKSIMTYVAQFLHKYPEPRTADGSSTLAAVEAEYNELVTWLMKKTQHLEHLQQTKSLPLDYSEYSSFKREFDGKLPSLEKLRKVVETQSMISITADSWREIDSLWNKLEAQVGLVA
;
A
#
# COMPACT_ATOMS: atom_id res chain seq x y z
N MET A 1 -20.48 -14.58 -30.17
CA MET A 1 -19.05 -14.25 -29.99
C MET A 1 -18.76 -12.75 -29.82
N ILE A 2 -19.63 -11.83 -30.29
CA ILE A 2 -19.38 -10.38 -30.24
C ILE A 2 -19.68 -9.77 -28.85
N TYR A 3 -20.69 -10.31 -28.14
CA TYR A 3 -21.11 -9.82 -26.81
C TYR A 3 -20.08 -10.07 -25.69
N SER A 4 -19.25 -11.11 -25.82
CA SER A 4 -18.18 -11.40 -24.84
C SER A 4 -16.98 -10.48 -25.03
N PHE A 5 -16.67 -10.09 -26.26
CA PHE A 5 -15.58 -9.15 -26.55
C PHE A 5 -15.92 -7.73 -26.07
N THR A 6 -17.17 -7.30 -26.21
CA THR A 6 -17.61 -5.98 -25.73
C THR A 6 -17.72 -5.89 -24.21
N THR A 7 -18.12 -6.96 -23.52
CA THR A 7 -18.13 -6.98 -22.04
C THR A 7 -16.73 -7.03 -21.45
N TRP A 8 -15.81 -7.79 -22.05
CA TRP A 8 -14.41 -7.79 -21.64
C TRP A 8 -13.72 -6.45 -21.93
N ALA A 9 -13.96 -5.85 -23.10
CA ALA A 9 -13.44 -4.52 -23.45
C ALA A 9 -14.01 -3.40 -22.56
N LEU A 10 -15.28 -3.49 -22.13
CA LEU A 10 -15.87 -2.53 -21.17
C LEU A 10 -15.27 -2.70 -19.77
N GLY A 11 -15.04 -3.94 -19.33
CA GLY A 11 -14.33 -4.22 -18.07
C GLY A 11 -12.89 -3.69 -18.11
N LEU A 12 -12.18 -3.91 -19.22
CA LEU A 12 -10.83 -3.40 -19.44
C LEU A 12 -10.80 -1.87 -19.47
N CYS A 13 -11.75 -1.22 -20.15
CA CYS A 13 -11.85 0.24 -20.18
C CYS A 13 -12.16 0.82 -18.80
N SER A 14 -13.09 0.21 -18.05
CA SER A 14 -13.39 0.63 -16.67
C SER A 14 -12.16 0.47 -15.78
N GLN A 15 -11.43 -0.65 -15.92
CA GLN A 15 -10.21 -0.90 -15.16
C GLN A 15 -9.07 0.05 -15.55
N ILE A 16 -8.93 0.37 -16.84
CA ILE A 16 -7.97 1.37 -17.33
C ILE A 16 -8.36 2.76 -16.80
N GLU A 17 -9.64 3.12 -16.82
CA GLU A 17 -10.13 4.39 -16.29
C GLU A 17 -9.92 4.49 -14.77
N GLU A 18 -10.16 3.41 -14.04
CA GLU A 18 -9.94 3.30 -12.59
C GLU A 18 -8.45 3.33 -12.24
N ASN A 19 -7.61 2.62 -12.99
CA ASN A 19 -6.14 2.67 -12.84
C ASN A 19 -5.57 4.04 -13.23
N THR A 20 -6.17 4.71 -14.22
CA THR A 20 -5.81 6.08 -14.61
C THR A 20 -6.21 7.08 -13.53
N ARG A 21 -7.40 6.93 -12.93
CA ARG A 21 -7.82 7.72 -11.76
C ARG A 21 -6.96 7.43 -10.53
N ALA A 22 -6.52 6.18 -10.34
CA ALA A 22 -5.59 5.81 -9.27
C ALA A 22 -4.25 6.52 -9.48
N LEU A 23 -3.72 6.53 -10.71
CA LEU A 23 -2.54 7.31 -11.10
C LEU A 23 -2.70 8.82 -10.87
N GLU A 24 -3.88 9.38 -11.13
CA GLU A 24 -4.20 10.78 -10.82
C GLU A 24 -4.24 11.02 -9.31
N SER A 25 -4.85 10.11 -8.54
CA SER A 25 -4.93 10.18 -7.08
C SER A 25 -3.56 10.06 -6.40
N LEU A 26 -2.65 9.25 -6.95
CA LEU A 26 -1.25 9.15 -6.52
C LEU A 26 -0.49 10.47 -6.72
N GLY A 27 -0.82 11.20 -7.79
CA GLY A 27 -0.34 12.56 -7.99
C GLY A 27 -0.82 13.54 -6.91
N HIS A 28 -1.97 13.29 -6.28
CA HIS A 28 -2.51 14.08 -5.18
C HIS A 28 -1.97 13.66 -3.80
N THR A 29 -1.72 12.37 -3.56
CA THR A 29 -1.24 11.86 -2.26
C THR A 29 0.27 12.04 -2.08
N PHE A 30 1.06 11.88 -3.13
CA PHE A 30 2.52 12.02 -3.11
C PHE A 30 3.04 13.32 -3.74
N GLY A 31 2.19 14.08 -4.42
CA GLY A 31 2.48 15.44 -4.87
C GLY A 31 2.38 16.42 -3.72
N GLY A 32 3.42 16.49 -2.89
CA GLY A 32 3.50 17.41 -1.76
C GLY A 32 3.13 18.85 -2.13
N SER A 33 2.40 19.50 -1.21
CA SER A 33 1.93 20.87 -1.25
C SER A 33 2.93 21.85 -1.85
N ALA A 34 2.57 22.46 -2.98
CA ALA A 34 3.16 23.72 -3.42
C ALA A 34 2.05 24.78 -3.42
N SER A 35 1.65 25.22 -2.22
CA SER A 35 1.05 26.53 -2.06
C SER A 35 2.14 27.51 -1.65
N SER A 36 2.48 28.45 -2.52
CA SER A 36 2.70 29.82 -2.07
C SER A 36 2.52 30.81 -3.21
N LEU A 37 2.03 31.97 -2.82
CA LEU A 37 1.56 33.10 -3.60
C LEU A 37 2.67 33.75 -4.42
N GLU A 38 2.34 34.30 -5.60
CA GLU A 38 2.81 35.65 -5.93
C GLU A 38 1.90 36.34 -6.96
N SER A 39 1.66 37.62 -6.68
CA SER A 39 0.75 38.53 -7.38
C SER A 39 1.56 39.49 -8.24
N GLY A 40 1.02 39.84 -9.42
CA GLY A 40 1.31 41.10 -10.12
C GLY A 40 2.36 41.04 -11.23
N GLY A 41 1.92 41.20 -12.47
CA GLY A 41 2.81 41.49 -13.60
C GLY A 41 2.16 41.24 -14.96
N ALA A 42 1.42 42.22 -15.48
CA ALA A 42 0.88 42.17 -16.83
C ALA A 42 2.00 42.31 -17.88
N ARG A 43 2.12 41.36 -18.83
CA ARG A 43 2.14 41.63 -20.29
C ARG A 43 2.38 40.37 -21.15
N SER A 44 1.52 40.29 -22.18
CA SER A 44 1.78 39.86 -23.57
C SER A 44 1.90 38.37 -23.92
N GLY A 45 1.02 37.96 -24.85
CA GLY A 45 1.30 36.98 -25.89
C GLY A 45 1.02 35.53 -25.49
N GLY A 46 0.00 34.93 -26.10
CA GLY A 46 -0.52 33.64 -25.67
C GLY A 46 0.38 32.45 -26.01
N GLU A 47 0.39 31.47 -25.11
CA GLU A 47 0.62 30.05 -25.39
C GLU A 47 -0.03 29.19 -24.29
N GLN A 48 -0.39 27.96 -24.66
CA GLN A 48 -1.46 27.12 -24.11
C GLN A 48 -1.32 26.70 -22.63
N LYS A 49 -2.49 26.45 -22.02
CA LYS A 49 -2.77 25.80 -20.72
C LYS A 49 -2.21 24.34 -20.57
N LYS A 50 -0.96 24.04 -20.95
CA LYS A 50 -0.37 22.67 -20.87
C LYS A 50 0.51 22.40 -19.64
N ALA A 51 1.00 23.44 -18.96
CA ALA A 51 1.97 23.31 -17.88
C ALA A 51 1.49 22.56 -16.61
N PRO A 52 0.22 22.66 -16.15
CA PRO A 52 -0.20 21.99 -14.92
C PRO A 52 -0.32 20.46 -15.05
N GLU A 53 -0.82 19.99 -16.19
CA GLU A 53 -1.14 18.57 -16.42
C GLU A 53 0.13 17.75 -16.69
N GLU A 54 1.05 18.29 -17.48
CA GLU A 54 2.34 17.65 -17.74
C GLU A 54 3.21 17.56 -16.47
N LYS A 55 3.20 18.62 -15.65
CA LYS A 55 3.89 18.61 -14.35
C LYS A 55 3.29 17.59 -13.38
N ARG A 56 1.95 17.44 -13.36
CA ARG A 56 1.25 16.40 -12.57
C ARG A 56 1.60 15.00 -13.04
N ARG A 57 1.58 14.75 -14.36
CA ARG A 57 1.97 13.47 -14.97
C ARG A 57 3.40 13.08 -14.62
N GLN A 58 4.32 14.04 -14.66
CA GLN A 58 5.71 13.85 -14.24
C GLN A 58 5.82 13.55 -12.74
N GLY A 59 4.98 14.19 -11.90
CA GLY A 59 4.88 13.90 -10.46
C GLY A 59 4.43 12.46 -10.18
N ALA A 60 3.33 12.03 -10.80
CA ALA A 60 2.80 10.67 -10.66
C ALA A 60 3.80 9.61 -11.14
N LYS A 61 4.46 9.83 -12.28
CA LYS A 61 5.52 8.96 -12.79
C LYS A 61 6.67 8.81 -11.79
N ARG A 62 7.14 9.91 -11.21
CA ARG A 62 8.22 9.90 -10.21
C ARG A 62 7.80 9.18 -8.93
N ALA A 63 6.59 9.40 -8.45
CA ALA A 63 6.05 8.69 -7.28
C ALA A 63 5.97 7.19 -7.52
N MET A 64 5.48 6.76 -8.69
CA MET A 64 5.42 5.34 -9.04
C MET A 64 6.82 4.72 -9.19
N LEU A 65 7.78 5.41 -9.80
CA LEU A 65 9.18 4.95 -9.84
C LEU A 65 9.78 4.80 -8.44
N GLN A 66 9.49 5.75 -7.54
CA GLN A 66 9.91 5.68 -6.15
C GLN A 66 9.31 4.46 -5.46
N TRP A 67 8.02 4.19 -5.68
CA TRP A 67 7.36 3.01 -5.14
C TRP A 67 8.02 1.72 -5.65
N VAL A 68 8.24 1.58 -6.96
CA VAL A 68 8.90 0.39 -7.54
C VAL A 68 10.31 0.21 -6.95
N THR A 69 11.06 1.30 -6.82
CA THR A 69 12.43 1.27 -6.28
C THR A 69 12.44 0.88 -4.80
N ASN A 70 11.44 1.29 -4.03
CA ASN A 70 11.29 0.91 -2.62
C ASN A 70 10.79 -0.53 -2.45
N ALA A 71 9.99 -1.01 -3.41
CA ALA A 71 9.46 -2.36 -3.44
C ALA A 71 10.57 -3.39 -3.65
N ILE A 72 11.49 -3.11 -4.57
CA ILE A 72 12.52 -4.06 -4.97
C ILE A 72 13.71 -3.98 -3.99
N PRO A 73 14.11 -5.12 -3.36
CA PRO A 73 15.31 -5.18 -2.54
C PRO A 73 16.56 -4.72 -3.28
N ARG A 74 17.44 -3.95 -2.61
CA ARG A 74 18.71 -3.49 -3.22
C ARG A 74 19.62 -4.65 -3.58
N GLU A 75 19.51 -5.74 -2.84
CA GLU A 75 20.26 -6.99 -2.99
C GLU A 75 19.88 -7.74 -4.27
N ALA A 76 18.69 -7.47 -4.83
CA ALA A 76 18.27 -8.04 -6.10
C ALA A 76 19.11 -7.52 -7.29
N GLY A 77 19.80 -6.38 -7.12
CA GLY A 77 20.65 -5.77 -8.14
C GLY A 77 19.88 -5.24 -9.36
N VAL A 78 18.58 -4.98 -9.19
CA VAL A 78 17.68 -4.50 -10.24
C VAL A 78 17.55 -2.99 -10.12
N GLU A 79 17.82 -2.27 -11.21
CA GLU A 79 17.73 -0.81 -11.23
C GLU A 79 16.66 -0.36 -12.23
N VAL A 80 15.53 0.16 -11.72
CA VAL A 80 14.42 0.64 -12.55
C VAL A 80 14.49 2.17 -12.68
N LYS A 81 14.77 2.67 -13.89
CA LYS A 81 14.97 4.12 -14.15
C LYS A 81 13.84 4.78 -14.92
N ASP A 82 13.01 3.97 -15.57
CA ASP A 82 11.97 4.40 -16.50
C ASP A 82 10.83 3.38 -16.50
N PHE A 83 9.77 3.65 -17.28
CA PHE A 83 8.71 2.67 -17.59
C PHE A 83 8.82 2.18 -19.03
N GLY A 84 10.04 2.02 -19.53
CA GLY A 84 10.32 1.61 -20.90
C GLY A 84 11.42 0.53 -20.92
N PRO A 85 12.63 0.84 -21.43
CA PRO A 85 13.72 -0.14 -21.53
C PRO A 85 14.07 -0.89 -20.24
N SER A 86 13.88 -0.28 -19.06
CA SER A 86 14.15 -0.92 -17.76
C SER A 86 13.26 -2.16 -17.47
N TRP A 87 12.17 -2.34 -18.23
CA TRP A 87 11.19 -3.42 -18.03
C TRP A 87 11.27 -4.49 -19.11
N ARG A 88 11.99 -4.21 -20.20
CA ARG A 88 12.07 -5.06 -21.40
C ARG A 88 12.54 -6.47 -21.09
N ASP A 89 13.48 -6.62 -20.17
CA ASP A 89 14.09 -7.89 -19.84
C ASP A 89 13.25 -8.75 -18.87
N GLY A 90 12.13 -8.21 -18.36
CA GLY A 90 11.22 -8.89 -17.45
C GLY A 90 11.71 -9.00 -15.99
N VAL A 91 12.93 -8.56 -15.66
CA VAL A 91 13.45 -8.68 -14.28
C VAL A 91 12.68 -7.80 -13.32
N ALA A 92 12.36 -6.57 -13.74
CA ALA A 92 11.61 -5.63 -12.91
C ALA A 92 10.24 -6.19 -12.49
N PHE A 93 9.52 -6.86 -13.41
CA PHE A 93 8.25 -7.52 -13.08
C PHE A 93 8.42 -8.66 -12.09
N LEU A 94 9.39 -9.56 -12.34
CA LEU A 94 9.68 -10.68 -11.45
C LEU A 94 10.10 -10.21 -10.05
N ALA A 95 10.89 -9.13 -9.96
CA ALA A 95 11.33 -8.56 -8.69
C ALA A 95 10.17 -7.97 -7.88
N ILE A 96 9.21 -7.28 -8.53
CA ILE A 96 8.01 -6.77 -7.86
C ILE A 96 7.14 -7.92 -7.35
N ILE A 97 6.96 -8.97 -8.15
CA ILE A 97 6.19 -10.16 -7.78
C ILE A 97 6.79 -10.81 -6.53
N ASP A 98 8.11 -11.03 -6.53
CA ASP A 98 8.83 -11.63 -5.39
C ASP A 98 8.78 -10.73 -4.14
N ALA A 99 8.85 -9.41 -4.31
CA ALA A 99 8.69 -8.44 -3.21
C ALA A 99 7.26 -8.45 -2.61
N ILE A 100 6.22 -8.68 -3.42
CA ILE A 100 4.84 -8.79 -2.92
C ILE A 100 4.64 -10.13 -2.19
N LYS A 101 5.05 -11.23 -2.83
CA LYS A 101 4.94 -12.59 -2.28
C LYS A 101 6.16 -13.40 -2.72
N SER A 102 7.02 -13.70 -1.75
CA SER A 102 8.23 -14.47 -1.99
C SER A 102 7.93 -15.93 -2.32
N ASN A 103 8.89 -16.61 -2.95
CA ASN A 103 8.84 -18.01 -3.36
C ASN A 103 7.79 -18.34 -4.44
N LEU A 104 7.26 -17.35 -5.15
CA LEU A 104 6.39 -17.58 -6.31
C LEU A 104 7.18 -17.95 -7.57
N VAL A 105 8.40 -17.43 -7.70
CA VAL A 105 9.23 -17.65 -8.89
C VAL A 105 10.64 -18.02 -8.47
N ASN A 106 11.24 -19.00 -9.15
CA ASN A 106 12.65 -19.29 -9.01
C ASN A 106 13.49 -18.25 -9.78
N LEU A 107 13.85 -17.16 -9.10
CA LEU A 107 14.63 -16.07 -9.69
C LEU A 107 16.00 -16.53 -10.22
N VAL A 108 16.60 -17.58 -9.64
CA VAL A 108 17.88 -18.13 -10.09
C VAL A 108 17.72 -18.76 -11.48
N ALA A 109 16.68 -19.58 -11.68
CA ALA A 109 16.39 -20.17 -12.98
C ALA A 109 15.99 -19.12 -14.03
N MET A 110 15.28 -18.07 -13.60
CA MET A 110 14.85 -17.00 -14.50
C MET A 110 16.02 -16.14 -15.00
N ARG A 111 17.15 -16.04 -14.29
CA ARG A 111 18.33 -15.30 -14.75
C ARG A 111 18.94 -15.85 -16.04
N GLU A 112 18.80 -17.13 -16.29
CA GLU A 112 19.31 -17.79 -17.51
C GLU A 112 18.26 -17.81 -18.64
N SER A 113 17.04 -17.36 -18.37
CA SER A 113 15.92 -17.39 -19.31
C SER A 113 15.90 -16.17 -20.23
N SER A 114 15.35 -16.34 -21.43
CA SER A 114 15.13 -15.23 -22.37
C SER A 114 14.18 -14.17 -21.77
N ASN A 115 14.25 -12.92 -22.28
CA ASN A 115 13.32 -11.85 -21.89
C ASN A 115 11.86 -12.29 -22.00
N ARG A 116 11.52 -12.90 -23.14
CA ARG A 116 10.17 -13.36 -23.46
C ARG A 116 9.67 -14.40 -22.46
N ALA A 117 10.51 -15.36 -22.07
CA ALA A 117 10.16 -16.37 -21.06
C ALA A 117 9.99 -15.76 -19.66
N ARG A 118 10.85 -14.80 -19.27
CA ARG A 118 10.72 -14.06 -18.01
C ARG A 118 9.43 -13.25 -17.94
N LEU A 119 9.11 -12.54 -19.02
CA LEU A 119 7.89 -11.74 -19.14
C LEU A 119 6.64 -12.62 -19.08
N GLU A 120 6.61 -13.72 -19.84
CA GLU A 120 5.49 -14.68 -19.81
C GLU A 120 5.26 -15.22 -18.39
N THR A 121 6.33 -15.70 -17.76
CA THR A 121 6.28 -16.22 -16.38
C THR A 121 5.79 -15.15 -15.41
N ALA A 122 6.28 -13.91 -15.53
CA ALA A 122 5.87 -12.82 -14.66
C ALA A 122 4.37 -12.53 -14.79
N PHE A 123 3.85 -12.45 -16.02
CA PHE A 123 2.44 -12.14 -16.25
C PHE A 123 1.53 -13.27 -15.79
N ASP A 124 1.89 -14.53 -16.03
CA ASP A 124 1.12 -15.69 -15.58
C ASP A 124 1.06 -15.78 -14.05
N VAL A 125 2.20 -15.62 -13.38
CA VAL A 125 2.26 -15.66 -11.92
C VAL A 125 1.51 -14.46 -11.32
N ALA A 126 1.64 -13.27 -11.89
CA ALA A 126 0.90 -12.10 -11.43
C ALA A 126 -0.62 -12.30 -11.53
N GLU A 127 -1.10 -12.93 -12.60
CA GLU A 127 -2.53 -13.22 -12.77
C GLU A 127 -3.01 -14.32 -11.81
N GLN A 128 -2.31 -15.45 -11.75
CA GLN A 128 -2.74 -16.63 -11.00
C GLN A 128 -2.58 -16.47 -9.48
N GLU A 129 -1.47 -15.90 -9.03
CA GLU A 129 -1.09 -15.87 -7.62
C GLU A 129 -1.40 -14.52 -6.95
N LEU A 130 -1.38 -13.44 -7.73
CA LEU A 130 -1.60 -12.08 -7.22
C LEU A 130 -2.91 -11.48 -7.72
N GLY A 131 -3.62 -12.12 -8.65
CA GLY A 131 -4.86 -11.63 -9.25
C GLY A 131 -4.69 -10.27 -9.95
N ILE A 132 -3.54 -10.04 -10.58
CA ILE A 132 -3.26 -8.86 -11.41
C ILE A 132 -3.60 -9.23 -12.85
N THR A 133 -4.63 -8.61 -13.42
CA THR A 133 -5.09 -8.90 -14.78
C THR A 133 -3.98 -8.67 -15.80
N ARG A 134 -3.72 -9.66 -16.66
CA ARG A 134 -2.75 -9.55 -17.75
C ARG A 134 -3.20 -8.51 -18.79
N LEU A 135 -2.43 -7.42 -18.93
CA LEU A 135 -2.70 -6.34 -19.90
C LEU A 135 -1.66 -6.24 -21.02
N LEU A 136 -0.53 -6.90 -20.85
CA LEU A 136 0.62 -6.81 -21.75
C LEU A 136 0.94 -8.17 -22.31
N ASP A 137 1.27 -8.20 -23.59
CA ASP A 137 1.88 -9.36 -24.22
C ASP A 137 3.41 -9.23 -24.18
N PRO A 138 4.16 -10.31 -23.91
CA PRO A 138 5.62 -10.25 -23.88
C PRO A 138 6.28 -9.74 -25.16
N GLU A 139 5.56 -9.74 -26.30
CA GLU A 139 6.08 -9.27 -27.59
C GLU A 139 6.08 -7.76 -27.69
N ASP A 140 5.07 -7.13 -27.10
CA ASP A 140 4.96 -5.68 -27.08
C ASP A 140 5.94 -5.07 -26.07
N VAL A 141 6.42 -5.87 -25.12
CA VAL A 141 7.40 -5.47 -24.10
C VAL A 141 8.83 -5.78 -24.53
N ASP A 142 9.12 -6.93 -25.15
CA ASP A 142 10.47 -7.29 -25.62
C ASP A 142 10.86 -6.60 -26.95
N VAL A 143 10.76 -5.27 -26.96
CA VAL A 143 11.18 -4.40 -28.06
C VAL A 143 12.15 -3.34 -27.53
N PRO A 144 12.98 -2.71 -28.38
CA PRO A 144 13.95 -1.71 -27.92
C PRO A 144 13.34 -0.51 -27.18
N ARG A 145 12.07 -0.17 -27.46
CA ARG A 145 11.33 0.95 -26.87
C ARG A 145 9.87 0.53 -26.63
N PRO A 146 9.57 -0.16 -25.52
CA PRO A 146 8.20 -0.54 -25.22
C PRO A 146 7.37 0.70 -24.85
N ASP A 147 6.04 0.61 -24.99
CA ASP A 147 5.14 1.73 -24.72
C ASP A 147 5.09 2.05 -23.22
N GLU A 148 5.52 3.27 -22.89
CA GLU A 148 5.65 3.71 -21.50
C GLU A 148 4.31 3.73 -20.76
N LYS A 149 3.22 4.14 -21.45
CA LYS A 149 1.91 4.26 -20.82
C LYS A 149 1.35 2.87 -20.53
N SER A 150 1.49 1.94 -21.46
CA SER A 150 1.07 0.55 -21.28
C SER A 150 1.77 -0.10 -20.07
N ILE A 151 3.09 0.09 -19.94
CA ILE A 151 3.84 -0.40 -18.77
C ILE A 151 3.36 0.28 -17.49
N MET A 152 3.23 1.62 -17.48
CA MET A 152 2.73 2.34 -16.31
C MET A 152 1.33 1.87 -15.88
N THR A 153 0.41 1.67 -16.82
CA THR A 153 -0.94 1.19 -16.55
C THR A 153 -0.92 -0.22 -15.95
N TYR A 154 -0.06 -1.10 -16.46
CA TYR A 154 0.06 -2.45 -15.91
C TYR A 154 0.67 -2.43 -14.49
N VAL A 155 1.75 -1.66 -14.28
CA VAL A 155 2.39 -1.49 -12.96
C VAL A 155 1.46 -0.82 -11.94
N ALA A 156 0.59 0.08 -12.39
CA ALA A 156 -0.43 0.71 -11.54
C ALA A 156 -1.33 -0.32 -10.85
N GLN A 157 -1.61 -1.46 -11.48
CA GLN A 157 -2.40 -2.53 -10.85
C GLN A 157 -1.70 -3.10 -9.62
N PHE A 158 -0.38 -3.31 -9.70
CA PHE A 158 0.41 -3.79 -8.56
C PHE A 158 0.39 -2.78 -7.43
N LEU A 159 0.62 -1.50 -7.73
CA LEU A 159 0.58 -0.42 -6.75
C LEU A 159 -0.80 -0.23 -6.12
N HIS A 160 -1.86 -0.32 -6.91
CA HIS A 160 -3.23 -0.17 -6.42
C HIS A 160 -3.63 -1.33 -5.50
N LYS A 161 -3.29 -2.56 -5.90
CA LYS A 161 -3.64 -3.77 -5.15
C LYS A 161 -2.71 -4.02 -3.96
N TYR A 162 -1.44 -3.65 -4.08
CA TYR A 162 -0.38 -3.84 -3.11
C TYR A 162 0.39 -2.53 -2.89
N PRO A 163 -0.20 -1.51 -2.26
CA PRO A 163 0.45 -0.21 -2.05
C PRO A 163 1.73 -0.29 -1.21
N GLU A 164 1.89 -1.37 -0.44
CA GLU A 164 3.06 -1.63 0.42
C GLU A 164 3.62 -3.04 0.16
N PRO A 165 4.51 -3.20 -0.84
CA PRO A 165 5.23 -4.45 -1.06
C PRO A 165 6.20 -4.71 0.10
N ARG A 166 6.43 -5.98 0.45
CA ARG A 166 7.27 -6.34 1.60
C ARG A 166 8.69 -5.83 1.36
N THR A 167 9.24 -5.08 2.31
CA THR A 167 10.62 -4.60 2.20
C THR A 167 11.63 -5.73 2.43
N ALA A 168 12.83 -5.56 1.88
CA ALA A 168 13.96 -6.51 1.90
C ALA A 168 14.35 -7.05 3.28
N ASP A 169 13.96 -6.36 4.35
CA ASP A 169 14.33 -6.69 5.73
C ASP A 169 13.47 -7.83 6.30
N GLY A 170 12.53 -8.38 5.53
CA GLY A 170 11.50 -9.31 6.02
C GLY A 170 10.48 -8.65 6.96
N SER A 171 10.69 -7.38 7.31
CA SER A 171 9.72 -6.53 8.01
C SER A 171 8.64 -6.12 7.01
N SER A 172 7.77 -7.07 6.68
CA SER A 172 6.50 -6.75 6.08
C SER A 172 5.81 -5.72 6.98
N THR A 173 5.24 -4.64 6.42
CA THR A 173 4.36 -3.76 7.22
C THR A 173 3.27 -4.57 7.89
N LEU A 174 2.88 -5.72 7.34
CA LEU A 174 2.06 -6.74 8.00
C LEU A 174 2.66 -7.28 9.30
N ALA A 175 3.95 -7.61 9.35
CA ALA A 175 4.62 -8.08 10.57
C ALA A 175 4.78 -6.95 11.60
N ALA A 176 5.02 -5.71 11.16
CA ALA A 176 5.03 -4.55 12.03
C ALA A 176 3.63 -4.22 12.56
N VAL A 177 2.60 -4.30 11.71
CA VAL A 177 1.17 -4.16 12.06
C VAL A 177 0.73 -5.28 12.99
N GLU A 178 1.15 -6.52 12.74
CA GLU A 178 0.87 -7.68 13.59
C GLU A 178 1.58 -7.56 14.94
N ALA A 179 2.81 -7.06 14.98
CA ALA A 179 3.51 -6.75 16.21
C ALA A 179 2.81 -5.62 17.00
N GLU A 180 2.41 -4.54 16.34
CA GLU A 180 1.64 -3.45 16.96
C GLU A 180 0.27 -3.93 17.46
N TYR A 181 -0.41 -4.79 16.69
CA TYR A 181 -1.65 -5.45 17.08
C TYR A 181 -1.46 -6.31 18.33
N ASN A 182 -0.46 -7.20 18.32
CA ASN A 182 -0.17 -8.08 19.45
C ASN A 182 0.23 -7.29 20.70
N GLU A 183 0.99 -6.21 20.54
CA GLU A 183 1.34 -5.30 21.64
C GLU A 183 0.08 -4.64 22.23
N LEU A 184 -0.81 -4.12 21.36
CA LEU A 184 -2.04 -3.48 21.80
C LEU A 184 -2.97 -4.46 22.52
N VAL A 185 -3.19 -5.66 21.96
CA VAL A 185 -4.01 -6.72 22.59
C VAL A 185 -3.44 -7.12 23.94
N THR A 186 -2.14 -7.36 24.02
CA THR A 186 -1.47 -7.74 25.28
C THR A 186 -1.63 -6.65 26.33
N TRP A 187 -1.49 -5.38 25.94
CA TRP A 187 -1.67 -4.25 26.84
C TRP A 187 -3.13 -4.15 27.33
N LEU A 188 -4.11 -4.26 26.41
CA LEU A 188 -5.53 -4.21 26.74
C LEU A 188 -5.91 -5.32 27.72
N MET A 189 -5.57 -6.57 27.43
CA MET A 189 -5.87 -7.71 28.30
C MET A 189 -5.27 -7.54 29.69
N LYS A 190 -4.00 -7.14 29.78
CA LYS A 190 -3.31 -6.92 31.06
C LYS A 190 -3.97 -5.81 31.87
N LYS A 191 -4.36 -4.71 31.22
CA LYS A 191 -4.95 -3.55 31.91
C LYS A 191 -6.38 -3.82 32.36
N THR A 192 -7.19 -4.50 31.54
CA THR A 192 -8.53 -4.95 31.92
C THR A 192 -8.48 -5.90 33.12
N GLN A 193 -7.59 -6.90 33.11
CA GLN A 193 -7.42 -7.82 34.25
C GLN A 193 -6.99 -7.10 35.54
N HIS A 194 -6.10 -6.11 35.43
CA HIS A 194 -5.64 -5.35 36.58
C HIS A 194 -6.78 -4.56 37.24
N LEU A 195 -7.64 -3.92 36.42
CA LEU A 195 -8.78 -3.17 36.93
C LEU A 195 -9.85 -4.08 37.53
N GLU A 196 -10.12 -5.24 36.92
CA GLU A 196 -11.03 -6.24 37.48
C GLU A 196 -10.52 -6.77 38.83
N HIS A 197 -9.21 -7.00 38.95
CA HIS A 197 -8.61 -7.42 40.22
C HIS A 197 -8.80 -6.35 41.30
N LEU A 198 -8.51 -5.09 41.00
CA LEU A 198 -8.70 -3.97 41.94
C LEU A 198 -10.16 -3.79 42.37
N GLN A 199 -11.11 -4.02 41.46
CA GLN A 199 -12.54 -4.02 41.78
C GLN A 199 -12.92 -5.18 42.72
N GLN A 200 -12.39 -6.38 42.48
CA GLN A 200 -12.67 -7.56 43.30
C GLN A 200 -12.07 -7.46 44.71
N THR A 201 -10.86 -6.89 44.84
CA THR A 201 -10.19 -6.72 46.14
C THR A 201 -10.77 -5.57 46.97
N LYS A 202 -11.77 -4.83 46.46
CA LYS A 202 -12.37 -3.64 47.09
C LYS A 202 -11.31 -2.60 47.53
N SER A 203 -10.17 -2.57 46.85
CA SER A 203 -9.06 -1.67 47.15
C SER A 203 -9.15 -0.33 46.40
N LEU A 204 -10.34 0.02 45.91
CA LEU A 204 -10.60 1.33 45.32
C LEU A 204 -10.65 2.37 46.46
N PRO A 205 -9.63 3.23 46.51
CA PRO A 205 -9.64 4.42 45.67
C PRO A 205 -8.36 4.54 44.85
N LEU A 206 -8.48 4.63 43.52
CA LEU A 206 -7.40 5.09 42.66
C LEU A 206 -7.01 6.49 43.12
N ASP A 207 -5.82 6.66 43.68
CA ASP A 207 -5.29 7.99 43.93
C ASP A 207 -5.21 8.74 42.58
N TYR A 208 -5.37 10.07 42.61
CA TYR A 208 -5.34 10.88 41.38
C TYR A 208 -4.05 10.66 40.56
N SER A 209 -2.96 10.33 41.24
CA SER A 209 -1.69 9.95 40.62
C SER A 209 -1.77 8.66 39.78
N GLU A 210 -2.51 7.65 40.24
CA GLU A 210 -2.72 6.40 39.52
C GLU A 210 -3.69 6.59 38.34
N TYR A 211 -4.76 7.36 38.55
CA TYR A 211 -5.71 7.71 37.49
C TYR A 211 -5.03 8.49 36.35
N SER A 212 -4.28 9.54 36.67
CA SER A 212 -3.61 10.37 35.66
C SER A 212 -2.51 9.62 34.89
N SER A 213 -1.82 8.69 35.56
CA SER A 213 -0.86 7.79 34.92
C SER A 213 -1.57 6.83 33.97
N PHE A 214 -2.69 6.25 34.39
CA PHE A 214 -3.52 5.39 33.55
C PHE A 214 -4.07 6.13 32.34
N LYS A 215 -4.60 7.34 32.53
CA LYS A 215 -5.13 8.17 31.44
C LYS A 215 -4.05 8.50 30.40
N ARG A 216 -2.84 8.82 30.85
CA ARG A 216 -1.69 9.07 29.96
C ARG A 216 -1.31 7.83 29.15
N GLU A 217 -1.29 6.65 29.77
CA GLU A 217 -1.02 5.39 29.06
C GLU A 217 -2.11 5.10 28.02
N PHE A 218 -3.38 5.28 28.37
CA PHE A 218 -4.52 5.11 27.47
C PHE A 218 -4.45 6.06 26.28
N ASP A 219 -4.22 7.35 26.54
CA ASP A 219 -4.08 8.37 25.49
C ASP A 219 -2.87 8.10 24.59
N GLY A 220 -1.80 7.52 25.14
CA GLY A 220 -0.63 7.09 24.38
C GLY A 220 -0.90 5.92 23.43
N LYS A 221 -1.95 5.11 23.66
CA LYS A 221 -2.32 3.97 22.81
C LYS A 221 -3.38 4.31 21.74
N LEU A 222 -4.04 5.47 21.84
CA LEU A 222 -4.98 5.98 20.83
C LEU A 222 -4.39 6.04 19.40
N PRO A 223 -3.15 6.52 19.17
CA PRO A 223 -2.57 6.56 17.83
C PRO A 223 -2.40 5.17 17.20
N SER A 224 -2.03 4.17 18.01
CA SER A 224 -1.90 2.78 17.56
C SER A 224 -3.25 2.18 17.20
N LEU A 225 -4.29 2.43 18.01
CA LEU A 225 -5.66 1.99 17.71
C LEU A 225 -6.18 2.60 16.41
N GLU A 226 -6.05 3.91 16.21
CA GLU A 226 -6.53 4.60 15.01
C GLU A 226 -5.77 4.14 13.75
N LYS A 227 -4.46 3.90 13.89
CA LYS A 227 -3.63 3.34 12.82
C LYS A 227 -4.13 1.94 12.43
N LEU A 228 -4.32 1.05 13.41
CA LEU A 228 -4.81 -0.31 13.16
C LEU A 228 -6.24 -0.31 12.60
N ARG A 229 -7.11 0.61 13.05
CA ARG A 229 -8.47 0.78 12.51
C ARG A 229 -8.45 1.09 11.02
N LYS A 230 -7.66 2.09 10.61
CA LYS A 230 -7.51 2.46 9.20
C LYS A 230 -6.99 1.29 8.36
N VAL A 231 -6.05 0.53 8.93
CA VAL A 231 -5.44 -0.63 8.28
C VAL A 231 -6.48 -1.76 8.08
N VAL A 232 -7.31 -2.06 9.08
CA VAL A 232 -8.44 -3.01 8.95
C VAL A 232 -9.51 -2.54 7.97
N GLU A 233 -9.80 -1.24 7.92
CA GLU A 233 -10.83 -0.66 7.03
C GLU A 233 -10.39 -0.56 5.56
N THR A 234 -9.10 -0.34 5.30
CA THR A 234 -8.57 -0.08 3.94
C THR A 234 -7.93 -1.29 3.28
N GLN A 235 -7.48 -2.29 4.05
CA GLN A 235 -6.77 -3.47 3.56
C GLN A 235 -7.61 -4.73 3.80
N SER A 236 -8.46 -5.09 2.83
CA SER A 236 -9.39 -6.23 2.89
C SER A 236 -8.75 -7.64 2.93
N MET A 237 -7.48 -7.78 3.30
CA MET A 237 -6.77 -9.08 3.36
C MET A 237 -5.76 -9.18 4.53
N ILE A 238 -6.06 -8.61 5.68
CA ILE A 238 -5.23 -8.82 6.89
C ILE A 238 -5.77 -10.03 7.66
N SER A 239 -4.89 -10.87 8.19
CA SER A 239 -5.24 -11.99 9.10
C SER A 239 -5.97 -11.56 10.39
N ILE A 240 -6.13 -10.26 10.64
CA ILE A 240 -7.00 -9.74 11.69
C ILE A 240 -8.43 -9.89 11.18
N THR A 241 -9.06 -11.01 11.54
CA THR A 241 -10.46 -11.24 11.19
C THR A 241 -11.34 -10.14 11.79
N ALA A 242 -12.48 -9.84 11.15
CA ALA A 242 -13.45 -8.89 11.69
C ALA A 242 -13.88 -9.25 13.13
N ASP A 243 -13.85 -10.54 13.47
CA ASP A 243 -14.13 -11.05 14.81
C ASP A 243 -13.01 -10.72 15.81
N SER A 244 -11.74 -10.83 15.40
CA SER A 244 -10.58 -10.44 16.21
C SER A 244 -10.54 -8.93 16.49
N TRP A 245 -11.00 -8.10 15.56
CA TRP A 245 -11.11 -6.65 15.76
C TRP A 245 -12.24 -6.26 16.71
N ARG A 246 -13.38 -6.98 16.66
CA ARG A 246 -14.49 -6.79 17.61
C ARG A 246 -14.08 -7.02 19.06
N GLU A 247 -13.15 -7.94 19.31
CA GLU A 247 -12.62 -8.18 20.65
C GLU A 247 -11.79 -6.98 21.16
N ILE A 248 -10.91 -6.41 20.32
CA ILE A 248 -10.18 -5.18 20.64
C ILE A 248 -11.15 -4.04 20.93
N ASP A 249 -12.14 -3.85 20.07
CA ASP A 249 -13.12 -2.76 20.22
C ASP A 249 -13.94 -2.94 21.51
N SER A 250 -14.32 -4.18 21.85
CA SER A 250 -14.98 -4.47 23.13
C SER A 250 -14.11 -4.18 24.35
N LEU A 251 -12.83 -4.58 24.31
CA LEU A 251 -11.88 -4.32 25.40
C LEU A 251 -11.58 -2.83 25.56
N TRP A 252 -11.42 -2.11 24.45
CA TRP A 252 -11.22 -0.68 24.42
C TRP A 252 -12.40 0.07 25.02
N ASN A 253 -13.63 -0.23 24.57
CA ASN A 253 -14.86 0.38 25.09
C ASN A 253 -15.08 0.09 26.59
N LYS A 254 -14.73 -1.12 27.07
CA LYS A 254 -14.78 -1.44 28.51
C LYS A 254 -13.80 -0.60 29.31
N LEU A 255 -12.57 -0.42 28.82
CA LEU A 255 -11.58 0.42 29.46
C LEU A 255 -11.99 1.90 29.43
N GLU A 256 -12.52 2.39 28.30
CA GLU A 256 -13.02 3.76 28.18
C GLU A 256 -14.17 4.04 29.15
N ALA A 257 -15.13 3.12 29.28
CA ALA A 257 -16.21 3.23 30.26
C ALA A 257 -15.68 3.27 31.70
N GLN A 258 -14.64 2.50 32.02
CA GLN A 258 -14.01 2.52 33.34
C GLN A 258 -13.18 3.79 33.60
N VAL A 259 -12.51 4.34 32.59
CA VAL A 259 -11.83 5.65 32.66
C VAL A 259 -12.87 6.76 32.89
N GLY A 260 -13.99 6.71 32.17
CA GLY A 260 -15.07 7.71 32.26
C GLY A 260 -15.88 7.64 33.56
N LEU A 261 -15.91 6.49 34.25
CA LEU A 261 -16.54 6.33 35.56
C LEU A 261 -15.69 6.88 36.73
N VAL A 262 -14.40 7.17 36.49
CA VAL A 262 -13.45 7.66 37.50
C VAL A 262 -13.18 9.17 37.37
N ALA A 263 -13.63 9.80 36.28
CA ALA A 263 -13.59 11.25 36.04
C ALA A 263 -14.80 11.97 36.64
#